data_AF-A0A1R4FYA1-F1
#
_entry.id   AF-A0A1R4FYA1-F1
#
_cell.length_a   1.000
_cell.length_b   1.000
_cell.length_c   1.000
_cell.angle_alpha   90.00
_cell.angle_beta   90.00
_cell.angle_gamma   90.00
#
_symmetry.space_group_name_H-M   'P 1'
#
loop_
_entity.id
_entity.type
_entity.pdbx_description
1 polymer ?
#
loop_
_entity_poly.entity_id
_entity_poly.type
_entity_poly.pdbx_seq_one_letter_code
_entity_poly.pdbx_strand_id
1 'polypeptide(L)' 'MQPDGRKRSRSVRVFPYRVLYYFTDTGVMIVAYAHHRHGPGYWRHRLDR' A
#
# COMPACT_ATOMS: atom_id res chain seq x y z
N MET A 1 -5.52 -12.85 -16.47
CA MET A 1 -4.32 -12.04 -16.74
C MET A 1 -3.57 -11.89 -15.43
N GLN A 2 -2.45 -12.59 -15.25
CA GLN A 2 -1.66 -12.45 -14.02
C GLN A 2 -0.79 -11.18 -14.14
N PRO A 3 -0.68 -10.35 -13.10
CA PRO A 3 0.33 -9.29 -13.07
C PRO A 3 1.72 -9.90 -13.27
N ASP A 4 2.69 -9.10 -13.72
CA ASP A 4 4.06 -9.47 -14.14
C ASP A 4 4.91 -10.29 -13.14
N GLY A 5 4.33 -10.70 -12.00
CA GLY A 5 4.93 -11.51 -10.94
C GLY A 5 5.93 -10.75 -10.09
N ARG A 6 6.34 -9.54 -10.48
CA ARG A 6 7.39 -8.78 -9.80
C ARG A 6 6.77 -7.84 -8.77
N LYS A 7 6.76 -8.32 -7.52
CA LYS A 7 6.43 -7.51 -6.33
C LYS A 7 7.37 -6.31 -6.24
N ARG A 8 6.83 -5.10 -6.29
CA ARG A 8 7.59 -3.86 -6.02
C ARG A 8 7.04 -3.18 -4.77
N SER A 9 7.90 -2.43 -4.10
CA SER A 9 7.50 -1.60 -2.97
C SER A 9 8.06 -0.19 -3.06
N ARG A 10 7.31 0.81 -2.57
CA ARG A 10 7.73 2.22 -2.54
C ARG A 10 7.22 2.92 -1.28
N SER A 11 8.05 3.79 -0.70
CA SER A 11 7.65 4.70 0.38
C SER A 11 6.95 5.94 -0.20
N VAL A 12 5.86 6.38 0.41
CA VAL A 12 5.14 7.60 0.00
C VAL A 12 5.56 8.77 0.88
N ARG A 13 5.60 9.98 0.30
CA ARG A 13 6.20 11.17 0.92
C ARG A 13 5.30 11.82 2.00
N VAL A 14 3.98 11.75 1.82
CA VAL A 14 2.99 12.45 2.65
C VAL A 14 2.45 11.56 3.78
N PHE A 15 2.58 10.25 3.66
CA PHE A 15 2.09 9.30 4.65
C PHE A 15 3.12 8.20 4.85
N PRO A 16 3.43 7.78 6.08
CA PRO A 16 4.46 6.78 6.41
C PRO A 16 4.08 5.35 6.00
N TYR A 17 3.44 5.17 4.84
CA TYR A 17 3.13 3.87 4.27
C TYR A 17 4.26 3.38 3.36
N ARG A 18 4.62 2.10 3.51
CA ARG A 18 5.24 1.32 2.43
C ARG A 18 4.11 0.68 1.63
N VAL A 19 4.04 0.97 0.33
CA VAL A 19 3.01 0.43 -0.57
C VAL A 19 3.62 -0.72 -1.37
N LEU A 20 2.94 -1.86 -1.42
CA LEU A 20 3.22 -2.95 -2.34
C LEU A 20 2.32 -2.84 -3.55
N TYR A 21 2.90 -3.02 -4.73
CA TYR A 21 2.18 -2.92 -5.99
C TYR A 21 2.82 -3.79 -7.07
N TYR A 22 2.06 -3.99 -8.15
CA TYR A 22 2.53 -4.54 -9.41
C TYR A 22 2.16 -3.62 -10.57
N PHE A 23 2.88 -3.76 -11.67
CA PHE A 23 2.47 -3.16 -12.93
C PHE A 23 1.45 -4.06 -13.63
N THR A 24 0.48 -3.43 -14.27
CA THR A 24 -0.45 -4.04 -15.23
C THR A 24 -0.23 -3.36 -16.58
N ASP A 25 -0.80 -3.91 -17.64
CA ASP A 25 -0.69 -3.34 -18.99
C ASP A 25 -1.24 -1.92 -19.10
N THR A 26 -2.18 -1.57 -18.22
CA THR A 26 -2.87 -0.27 -18.22
C THR A 26 -2.51 0.61 -17.04
N GLY A 27 -1.63 0.16 -16.13
CA GLY A 27 -1.26 0.97 -14.97
C GLY A 27 -0.61 0.21 -13.81
N VAL A 28 -1.03 0.57 -12.60
CA VAL A 28 -0.45 0.08 -11.34
C VAL A 28 -1.56 -0.41 -10.42
N MET A 29 -1.42 -1.63 -9.92
CA MET A 29 -2.35 -2.20 -8.93
C MET A 29 -1.70 -2.19 -7.55
N ILE A 30 -2.28 -1.45 -6.61
CA ILE A 30 -1.86 -1.46 -5.20
C ILE A 30 -2.50 -2.66 -4.50
N VAL A 31 -1.68 -3.51 -3.89
CA VAL A 31 -2.15 -4.75 -3.24
C VAL A 31 -2.11 -4.69 -1.72
N ALA A 32 -1.21 -3.88 -1.16
CA ALA A 32 -1.11 -3.68 0.28
C ALA A 32 -0.40 -2.37 0.59
N TYR A 33 -0.62 -1.85 1.80
CA TYR A 33 0.12 -0.74 2.36
C TYR A 33 0.35 -0.97 3.86
N ALA A 34 1.51 -0.58 4.37
CA ALA A 34 1.91 -0.81 5.77
C ALA A 34 2.45 0.46 6.41
N HIS A 35 1.91 0.85 7.57
CA HIS A 35 2.35 2.02 8.34
C HIS A 35 3.61 1.65 9.13
N HIS A 36 4.75 2.30 8.85
CA HIS A 36 6.00 1.90 9.51
C HIS A 36 6.11 2.34 10.99
N ARG A 37 5.13 3.10 11.51
CA ARG A 37 5.20 3.69 12.88
C ARG A 37 4.07 3.30 13.83
N HIS A 38 3.06 2.54 13.40
CA HIS A 38 1.91 2.26 14.27
C HIS A 38 1.50 0.79 14.21
N GLY A 39 1.14 0.26 15.38
CA GLY A 39 0.63 -1.10 15.52
C GLY A 39 -0.69 -1.32 14.79
N PRO A 40 -1.08 -2.58 14.56
CA PRO A 40 -2.35 -2.93 13.91
C PRO A 40 -3.55 -2.22 14.56
N GLY A 41 -4.50 -1.76 13.75
CA GLY A 41 -5.76 -1.17 14.24
C GLY A 41 -5.70 0.31 14.62
N TYR A 42 -4.54 0.98 14.53
CA TYR A 42 -4.44 2.41 14.82
C TYR A 42 -5.39 3.26 13.97
N TRP A 43 -5.77 2.86 12.75
CA TRP A 43 -6.65 3.66 11.89
C TRP A 43 -8.12 3.61 12.31
N ARG A 44 -8.52 2.69 13.21
CA ARG A 44 -9.93 2.51 13.61
C ARG A 44 -10.53 3.79 14.20
N HIS A 45 -9.75 4.53 15.00
CA HIS A 45 -10.19 5.81 15.57
C HIS A 45 -10.48 6.91 14.53
N ARG A 46 -10.10 6.72 13.26
CA ARG A 46 -10.36 7.69 12.18
C ARG A 46 -11.68 7.43 11.45
N LEU A 47 -12.27 6.25 11.60
CA LEU A 47 -13.55 5.91 10.99
C LEU A 47 -14.75 6.37 11.83
N ASP A 48 -14.52 6.83 13.06
CA ASP A 48 -15.56 7.28 13.99
C ASP A 48 -16.03 8.72 13.71
N ARG A 49 -16.05 9.18 12.44
CA ARG A 49 -16.42 10.56 12.08
C ARG A 49 -17.41 10.64 10.94
#